data_AF-A0A538JHJ6-F1
#
_entry.id   AF-A0A538JHJ6-F1
#
_cell.length_a   1.000
_cell.length_b   1.000
_cell.length_c   1.000
_cell.angle_alpha   90.00
_cell.angle_beta   90.00
_cell.angle_gamma   90.00
#
_symmetry.space_group_name_H-M   'P 1'
#
loop_
_entity.id
_entity.type
_entity.pdbx_description
1 polymer ?
#
loop_
_entity_poly.entity_id
_entity_poly.type
_entity_poly.pdbx_seq_one_letter_code
_entity_poly.pdbx_strand_id
1 'polypeptide(L)'
;MATRKQVAAAKRNVKKARAGAQKKRSIAHLPAKTRTALGKQGAAVARRKRTGGSSPKTRQELYAEAKRHGLAGRSKMGRDELARALGHQ
;
A
#
# COMPACT_ATOMS: atom_id res chain seq x y z
N MET A 1 -16.38 21.10 -1.64
CA MET A 1 -15.07 21.43 -2.25
C MET A 1 -14.09 21.78 -1.13
N ALA A 2 -12.83 21.34 -1.19
CA ALA A 2 -11.86 21.65 -0.13
C ALA A 2 -11.46 23.14 -0.19
N THR A 3 -11.36 23.78 0.97
CA THR A 3 -10.97 25.20 1.08
C THR A 3 -9.48 25.39 0.78
N ARG A 4 -9.08 26.61 0.40
CA ARG A 4 -7.67 26.95 0.16
C ARG A 4 -6.78 26.63 1.37
N LYS A 5 -7.30 26.86 2.59
CA LYS A 5 -6.63 26.53 3.85
C LYS A 5 -6.41 25.02 4.00
N GLN A 6 -7.41 24.19 3.68
CA GLN A 6 -7.30 22.74 3.70
C GLN A 6 -6.28 22.22 2.68
N VAL A 7 -6.28 22.75 1.45
CA VAL A 7 -5.30 22.38 0.42
C VAL A 7 -3.88 22.76 0.86
N ALA A 8 -3.69 23.96 1.40
CA ALA A 8 -2.40 24.41 1.89
C ALA A 8 -1.86 23.52 3.04
N ALA A 9 -2.73 23.16 3.99
CA ALA A 9 -2.38 22.24 5.07
C ALA A 9 -1.99 20.85 4.55
N ALA A 10 -2.75 20.30 3.61
CA ALA A 10 -2.46 19.01 2.99
C ALA A 10 -1.07 19.01 2.30
N LYS A 11 -0.76 20.06 1.52
CA LYS A 11 0.55 20.21 0.88
C LYS A 11 1.69 20.24 1.90
N ARG A 12 1.54 20.99 3.00
CA ARG A 12 2.54 21.04 4.09
C ARG A 12 2.71 19.68 4.75
N ASN A 13 1.63 18.96 5.02
CA ASN A 13 1.68 17.63 5.63
C ASN A 13 2.39 16.62 4.75
N VAL A 14 2.12 16.61 3.44
CA VAL A 14 2.85 15.76 2.48
C VAL A 14 4.34 16.09 2.47
N LYS A 15 4.71 17.38 2.47
CA LYS A 15 6.13 17.81 2.53
C LYS A 15 6.81 17.29 3.80
N LYS A 16 6.17 17.43 4.97
CA LYS A 16 6.70 16.92 6.25
C LYS A 16 6.86 15.40 6.24
N ALA A 17 5.87 14.68 5.73
CA ALA A 17 5.92 13.22 5.61
C ALA A 17 7.07 12.76 4.69
N ARG A 18 7.24 13.41 3.53
CA ARG A 18 8.36 13.14 2.61
C ARG A 18 9.71 13.37 3.27
N ALA A 19 9.88 14.49 3.97
CA ALA A 19 11.12 14.80 4.69
C ALA A 19 11.43 13.75 5.78
N GLY A 20 10.41 13.35 6.56
CA GLY A 20 10.54 12.28 7.56
C GLY A 20 10.95 10.94 6.93
N ALA A 21 10.31 10.53 5.83
CA ALA A 21 10.64 9.30 5.12
C ALA A 21 12.06 9.32 4.55
N GLN A 22 12.48 10.44 3.95
CA GLN A 22 13.84 10.64 3.45
C GLN A 22 14.89 10.54 4.57
N LYS A 23 14.62 11.12 5.75
CA LYS A 23 15.51 11.04 6.90
C LYS A 23 15.62 9.61 7.45
N LYS A 24 14.50 8.89 7.55
CA LYS A 24 14.46 7.55 8.17
C LYS A 24 14.98 6.44 7.26
N ARG A 25 14.83 6.59 5.94
CA ARG A 25 15.23 5.59 4.92
C ARG A 25 14.85 4.16 5.31
N SER A 26 13.65 3.97 5.87
CA SER A 26 13.29 2.73 6.58
C SER A 26 13.47 1.47 5.72
N ILE A 27 13.21 1.54 4.41
CA ILE A 27 13.41 0.41 3.49
C ILE A 27 14.89 0.10 3.26
N ALA A 28 15.76 1.11 3.25
CA ALA A 28 17.18 0.93 3.00
C ALA A 28 17.87 0.16 4.13
N HIS A 29 17.42 0.36 5.37
CA HIS A 29 17.94 -0.28 6.58
C HIS A 29 17.36 -1.69 6.85
N LEU A 30 16.45 -2.19 6.01
CA LEU A 30 15.95 -3.56 6.14
C LEU A 30 17.00 -4.59 5.70
N PRO A 31 16.94 -5.84 6.22
CA PRO A 31 17.75 -6.95 5.71
C PRO A 31 17.57 -7.12 4.20
N ALA A 32 18.65 -7.53 3.51
CA ALA A 32 18.66 -7.65 2.05
C ALA A 32 17.52 -8.53 1.51
N LYS A 33 17.25 -9.66 2.17
CA LYS A 33 16.15 -10.57 1.82
C LYS A 33 14.79 -9.86 1.84
N THR A 34 14.50 -9.12 2.91
CA THR A 34 13.24 -8.37 3.09
C THR A 34 13.11 -7.24 2.08
N ARG A 35 14.17 -6.46 1.88
CA ARG A 35 14.20 -5.36 0.90
C ARG A 35 13.93 -5.86 -0.52
N THR A 36 14.58 -6.96 -0.91
CA THR A 36 14.38 -7.60 -2.23
C THR A 36 12.96 -8.13 -2.39
N ALA A 37 12.40 -8.78 -1.36
CA ALA A 37 11.02 -9.28 -1.40
C ALA A 37 10.00 -8.16 -1.60
N LEU A 38 10.12 -7.06 -0.84
CA LEU A 38 9.27 -5.87 -1.00
C LEU A 38 9.41 -5.24 -2.40
N GLY A 39 10.64 -5.16 -2.92
CA GLY A 39 10.91 -4.67 -4.27
C GLY A 39 10.21 -5.49 -5.36
N LYS A 40 10.31 -6.83 -5.29
CA LYS A 40 9.64 -7.75 -6.23
C LYS A 40 8.12 -7.59 -6.18
N GLN A 41 7.53 -7.49 -4.98
CA GLN A 41 6.10 -7.28 -4.82
C GLN A 41 5.63 -5.96 -5.44
N GLY A 42 6.35 -4.86 -5.17
CA GLY A 42 6.04 -3.55 -5.75
C GLY A 42 6.14 -3.56 -7.29
N ALA A 43 7.18 -4.19 -7.83
CA ALA A 43 7.38 -4.31 -9.27
C ALA A 43 6.26 -5.12 -9.95
N ALA A 44 5.80 -6.21 -9.33
CA ALA A 44 4.71 -7.03 -9.86
C ALA A 44 3.38 -6.25 -9.96
N VAL A 45 3.03 -5.48 -8.92
CA VAL A 45 1.85 -4.60 -8.94
C VAL A 45 2.00 -3.50 -9.99
N ALA A 46 3.18 -2.87 -10.08
CA ALA A 46 3.43 -1.81 -11.07
C ALA A 46 3.36 -2.35 -12.51
N ARG A 47 3.84 -3.57 -12.75
CA ARG A 47 3.70 -4.26 -14.04
C ARG A 47 2.23 -4.53 -14.34
N ARG A 48 1.49 -5.14 -13.40
CA ARG A 48 0.05 -5.38 -13.54
C ARG A 48 -0.71 -4.11 -13.91
N LYS A 49 -0.45 -2.99 -13.22
CA LYS A 49 -1.09 -1.70 -13.51
C LYS A 49 -0.83 -1.23 -14.95
N ARG A 50 0.38 -1.45 -15.48
CA ARG A 50 0.72 -1.10 -16.86
C ARG A 50 0.08 -2.01 -17.89
N THR A 51 -0.10 -3.29 -17.58
CA THR A 51 -0.66 -4.29 -18.51
C THR A 51 -2.18 -4.44 -18.38
N GLY A 52 -2.83 -3.73 -17.45
CA GLY A 52 -4.27 -3.89 -17.18
C GLY A 52 -4.65 -5.21 -16.51
N GLY A 53 -3.69 -5.94 -15.93
CA GLY A 53 -3.95 -7.23 -15.28
C GLY A 53 -4.78 -7.12 -14.00
N SER A 54 -5.38 -8.22 -13.57
CA SER A 54 -6.17 -8.30 -12.32
C SER A 54 -5.33 -8.65 -11.08
N SER A 55 -4.17 -9.30 -11.26
CA SER A 55 -3.30 -9.78 -10.17
C SER A 55 -1.80 -9.49 -10.43
N PRO A 56 -0.98 -9.34 -9.36
CA PRO A 56 -1.33 -9.43 -7.93
C PRO A 56 -1.98 -8.15 -7.40
N LYS A 57 -2.91 -8.27 -6.45
CA LYS A 57 -3.60 -7.13 -5.81
C LYS A 57 -2.73 -6.44 -4.73
N THR A 58 -2.95 -5.15 -4.54
CA THR A 58 -2.40 -4.38 -3.42
C THR A 58 -3.20 -4.66 -2.15
N ARG A 59 -2.60 -4.36 -0.98
CA ARG A 59 -3.32 -4.44 0.29
C ARG A 59 -4.61 -3.60 0.29
N GLN A 60 -4.58 -2.43 -0.33
CA GLN A 60 -5.75 -1.53 -0.36
C GLN A 60 -6.88 -2.09 -1.23
N GLU A 61 -6.56 -2.68 -2.37
CA GLU A 61 -7.55 -3.33 -3.23
C GLU A 61 -8.18 -4.54 -2.53
N LEU A 62 -7.36 -5.38 -1.90
CA LEU A 62 -7.85 -6.51 -1.09
C LEU A 62 -8.68 -6.02 0.11
N TYR A 63 -8.28 -4.93 0.75
CA TYR A 63 -9.05 -4.34 1.85
C TYR A 63 -10.42 -3.84 1.38
N ALA A 64 -10.48 -3.20 0.21
CA ALA A 64 -11.74 -2.72 -0.36
C ALA A 64 -12.66 -3.89 -0.74
N GLU A 65 -12.10 -4.95 -1.30
CA GLU A 65 -12.81 -6.20 -1.57
C GLU A 65 -13.32 -6.85 -0.29
N ALA A 66 -12.47 -7.04 0.72
CA ALA A 66 -12.84 -7.53 2.05
C ALA A 66 -13.94 -6.67 2.70
N LYS A 67 -13.91 -5.35 2.51
CA LYS A 67 -14.99 -4.46 2.98
C LYS A 67 -16.31 -4.75 2.28
N ARG A 68 -16.31 -4.97 0.96
CA ARG A 68 -17.53 -5.32 0.19
C ARG A 68 -18.10 -6.67 0.59
N HIS A 69 -17.24 -7.64 0.92
CA HIS A 69 -17.66 -8.96 1.39
C HIS A 69 -18.00 -9.02 2.89
N GLY A 70 -17.97 -7.89 3.61
CA GLY A 70 -18.32 -7.87 5.04
C GLY A 70 -17.31 -8.56 5.95
N LEU A 71 -16.06 -8.75 5.50
CA LEU A 71 -15.05 -9.51 6.23
C LEU A 71 -14.65 -8.82 7.54
N ALA A 72 -14.90 -9.49 8.67
CA ALA A 72 -14.55 -9.01 10.00
C ALA A 72 -13.03 -9.10 10.24
N GLY A 73 -12.46 -8.20 11.02
CA GLY A 73 -11.01 -8.18 11.29
C GLY A 73 -10.12 -7.69 10.13
N ARG A 74 -10.68 -7.43 8.94
CA ARG A 74 -9.97 -6.93 7.74
C ARG A 74 -9.01 -5.75 7.96
N SER A 75 -9.30 -4.88 8.93
CA SER A 75 -8.47 -3.70 9.24
C SER A 75 -7.15 -4.05 9.91
N LYS A 76 -7.11 -5.18 10.62
CA LYS A 76 -5.91 -5.72 11.27
C LYS A 76 -5.09 -6.60 10.34
N MET A 77 -5.71 -7.10 9.28
CA MET A 77 -5.05 -7.99 8.34
C MET A 77 -4.02 -7.26 7.45
N GLY A 78 -2.88 -7.92 7.27
CA GLY A 78 -1.86 -7.62 6.27
C GLY A 78 -2.31 -7.99 4.86
N ARG A 79 -1.46 -7.72 3.86
CA ARG A 79 -1.78 -8.01 2.46
C ARG A 79 -2.06 -9.50 2.23
N ASP A 80 -1.14 -10.34 2.69
CA ASP A 80 -1.20 -11.79 2.40
C ASP A 80 -2.31 -12.46 3.22
N GLU A 81 -2.61 -11.95 4.41
CA GLU A 81 -3.77 -12.38 5.20
C GLU A 81 -5.09 -12.03 4.51
N LEU A 82 -5.20 -10.80 3.98
CA LEU A 82 -6.37 -10.41 3.19
C LEU A 82 -6.51 -11.23 1.92
N ALA A 83 -5.40 -11.54 1.23
CA ALA A 83 -5.41 -12.38 0.03
C ALA A 83 -5.92 -13.79 0.36
N ARG A 84 -5.35 -14.43 1.40
CA ARG A 84 -5.79 -15.75 1.88
C ARG A 84 -7.26 -15.76 2.29
N ALA A 85 -7.70 -14.77 3.06
CA ALA A 85 -9.07 -14.69 3.55
C ALA A 85 -10.10 -14.44 2.43
N LEU A 86 -9.65 -13.92 1.29
CA LEU A 86 -10.47 -13.71 0.08
C LEU A 86 -10.28 -14.80 -0.99
N GLY A 87 -9.46 -15.82 -0.74
CA GLY A 87 -9.20 -16.91 -1.69
C GLY A 87 -8.29 -16.53 -2.88
N HIS A 88 -7.55 -15.42 -2.81
CA HIS A 88 -6.54 -15.08 -3.81
C HIS A 88 -5.24 -15.84 -3.52
N GLN A 89 -4.70 -16.58 -4.51
CA GLN A 89 -3.38 -17.20 -4.47
C GLN A 89 -2.29 -16.28 -5.05
#